data_AF-A0A1H8YQM2-F1
#
_entry.id   AF-A0A1H8YQM2-F1
#
_cell.length_a   1.000
_cell.length_b   1.000
_cell.length_c   1.000
_cell.angle_alpha   90.00
_cell.angle_beta   90.00
_cell.angle_gamma   90.00
#
_symmetry.space_group_name_H-M   'P 1'
#
loop_
_entity.id
_entity.type
_entity.pdbx_description
1 polymer ?
#
loop_
_entity_poly.entity_id
_entity_poly.type
_entity_poly.pdbx_seq_one_letter_code
_entity_poly.pdbx_strand_id
1 'polypeptide(L)'
;MTITMPAPTFAPTHDSTTWSPGPGYVEILPAAWARPFAHDQFEVVVLTSADEQDGLPALASGVLSETLLLLADYWMHNPAELRLLAIADLLQLHEIGPEHPVLGHAEARLGHRRYEIQPEAWTALGLTADDAVAADLATHTVIGDPPVAIDTAGLPF
;
A
#
# COMPACT_ATOMS: atom_id res chain seq x y z
N MET A 1 37.85 -45.55 14.75
CA MET A 1 37.49 -44.68 13.60
C MET A 1 36.38 -43.76 14.07
N THR A 2 36.64 -42.46 14.17
CA THR A 2 35.68 -41.47 14.68
C THR A 2 35.00 -40.82 13.48
N ILE A 3 33.67 -40.92 13.39
CA ILE A 3 32.89 -40.29 12.32
C ILE A 3 32.52 -38.89 12.82
N THR A 4 33.12 -37.86 12.23
CA THR A 4 32.72 -36.47 12.43
C THR A 4 31.45 -36.20 11.62
N MET A 5 30.32 -36.01 12.28
CA MET A 5 29.12 -35.49 11.61
C MET A 5 29.31 -34.00 11.32
N PRO A 6 28.93 -33.49 10.12
CA PRO A 6 28.88 -32.06 9.87
C PRO A 6 27.81 -31.41 10.76
N ALA A 7 28.11 -30.21 11.27
CA ALA A 7 27.16 -29.40 12.02
C ALA A 7 25.91 -29.15 11.17
N PRO A 8 24.70 -29.13 11.77
CA PRO A 8 23.49 -28.78 11.03
C PRO A 8 23.65 -27.35 10.50
N THR A 9 23.70 -27.21 9.18
CA THR A 9 23.53 -25.92 8.52
C THR A 9 22.10 -25.48 8.80
N PHE A 10 21.94 -24.47 9.66
CA PHE A 10 20.69 -23.74 9.75
C PHE A 10 20.48 -23.05 8.40
N ALA A 11 19.69 -23.68 7.53
CA ALA A 11 19.06 -22.96 6.43
C ALA A 11 18.29 -21.78 7.06
N PRO A 12 18.25 -20.60 6.42
CA PRO A 12 17.35 -19.55 6.87
C PRO A 12 15.96 -20.18 6.91
N THR A 13 15.42 -20.31 8.12
CA THR A 13 14.03 -20.67 8.35
C THR A 13 13.23 -19.63 7.58
N HIS A 14 12.66 -20.02 6.45
CA HIS A 14 11.57 -19.28 5.85
C HIS A 14 10.55 -19.11 6.95
N ASP A 15 10.47 -17.89 7.47
CA ASP A 15 9.44 -17.52 8.40
C ASP A 15 8.15 -17.67 7.61
N SER A 16 7.38 -18.72 7.91
CA SER A 16 6.14 -19.12 7.22
C SER A 16 5.02 -18.08 7.37
N THR A 17 5.34 -16.85 7.76
CA THR A 17 4.47 -15.78 8.21
C THR A 17 4.41 -14.60 7.24
N THR A 18 5.25 -14.58 6.20
CA THR A 18 5.23 -13.52 5.17
C THR A 18 4.79 -14.09 3.83
N TRP A 19 3.48 -14.15 3.61
CA TRP A 19 2.98 -14.36 2.26
C TRP A 19 3.42 -13.18 1.38
N SER A 20 3.81 -13.46 0.14
CA SER A 20 4.06 -12.44 -0.88
C SER A 20 3.44 -12.88 -2.21
N PRO A 21 3.07 -11.94 -3.09
CA PRO A 21 2.51 -12.28 -4.41
C PRO A 21 3.50 -13.04 -5.31
N GLY A 22 4.81 -12.86 -5.08
CA GLY A 22 5.86 -13.49 -5.85
C GLY A 22 7.24 -12.86 -5.60
N PRO A 23 8.27 -13.26 -6.38
CA PRO A 23 9.61 -12.73 -6.22
C PRO A 23 9.69 -11.23 -6.57
N GLY A 24 10.49 -10.51 -5.79
CA GLY A 24 10.76 -9.08 -5.97
C GLY A 24 9.72 -8.14 -5.37
N TYR A 25 8.63 -8.66 -4.82
CA TYR A 25 7.62 -7.87 -4.12
C TYR A 25 8.10 -7.45 -2.73
N VAL A 26 7.90 -6.17 -2.43
CA VAL A 26 8.12 -5.54 -1.14
C VAL A 26 6.77 -5.11 -0.59
N GLU A 27 6.46 -5.47 0.66
CA GLU A 27 5.26 -4.99 1.34
C GLU A 27 5.44 -3.50 1.65
N ILE A 28 4.60 -2.64 1.08
CA ILE A 28 4.65 -1.17 1.25
C ILE A 28 3.68 -0.70 2.33
N LEU A 29 2.49 -1.31 2.39
CA LEU A 29 1.49 -1.15 3.44
C LEU A 29 0.99 -2.55 3.80
N PRO A 30 0.39 -2.75 4.98
CA PRO A 30 -0.20 -4.03 5.32
C PRO A 30 -1.16 -4.47 4.22
N ALA A 31 -0.91 -5.66 3.72
CA ALA A 31 -1.68 -6.26 2.63
C ALA A 31 -1.59 -5.51 1.28
N ALA A 32 -0.55 -4.70 1.07
CA ALA A 32 -0.19 -4.11 -0.21
C ALA A 32 1.30 -4.29 -0.51
N TRP A 33 1.58 -4.77 -1.71
CA TRP A 33 2.93 -5.07 -2.17
C TRP A 33 3.21 -4.37 -3.50
N ALA A 34 4.46 -3.97 -3.69
CA ALA A 34 4.92 -3.41 -4.95
C ALA A 34 6.25 -4.04 -5.39
N ARG A 35 6.52 -4.05 -6.69
CA ARG A 35 7.85 -4.31 -7.24
C ARG A 35 8.13 -3.40 -8.44
N PRO A 36 9.39 -3.07 -8.73
CA PRO A 36 9.73 -2.36 -9.96
C PRO A 36 9.32 -3.19 -11.20
N PHE A 37 8.70 -2.54 -12.18
CA PHE A 37 8.27 -3.16 -13.43
C PHE A 37 8.99 -2.56 -14.65
N ALA A 38 8.98 -1.24 -14.77
CA ALA A 38 9.70 -0.47 -15.79
C ALA A 38 10.14 0.89 -15.20
N HIS A 39 10.74 1.76 -16.01
CA HIS A 39 11.13 3.09 -15.55
C HIS A 39 9.89 3.83 -15.00
N ASP A 40 9.98 4.25 -13.74
CA ASP A 40 8.94 4.96 -12.98
C ASP A 40 7.59 4.22 -12.93
N GLN A 41 7.60 2.89 -13.07
CA GLN A 41 6.42 2.03 -13.05
C GLN A 41 6.60 0.84 -12.12
N PHE A 42 5.56 0.57 -11.35
CA PHE A 42 5.56 -0.44 -10.30
C PHE A 42 4.36 -1.36 -10.46
N GLU A 43 4.62 -2.66 -10.45
CA GLU A 43 3.54 -3.65 -10.34
C GLU A 43 3.11 -3.72 -8.88
N VAL A 44 1.82 -3.55 -8.65
CA VAL A 44 1.22 -3.44 -7.33
C VAL A 44 0.18 -4.54 -7.17
N VAL A 45 0.14 -5.15 -5.99
CA VAL A 45 -0.88 -6.12 -5.57
C VAL A 45 -1.41 -5.69 -4.22
N VAL A 46 -2.72 -5.60 -4.08
CA VAL A 46 -3.40 -5.11 -2.89
C VAL A 46 -4.51 -6.08 -2.52
N LEU A 47 -4.56 -6.50 -1.26
CA LEU A 47 -5.73 -7.15 -0.71
C LEU A 47 -6.75 -6.08 -0.34
N THR A 48 -7.92 -6.14 -0.96
CA THR A 48 -9.06 -5.27 -0.66
C THR A 48 -10.21 -6.13 -0.14
N SER A 49 -10.84 -5.68 0.95
CA SER A 49 -12.21 -6.10 1.24
C SER A 49 -13.11 -5.23 0.38
N ALA A 50 -13.65 -5.77 -0.72
CA ALA A 50 -14.60 -5.03 -1.53
C ALA A 50 -15.83 -4.75 -0.66
N ASP A 51 -15.94 -3.51 -0.19
CA ASP A 51 -17.04 -3.04 0.64
C ASP A 51 -18.32 -2.90 -0.19
N GLU A 52 -18.90 -4.00 -0.67
CA GLU A 52 -20.25 -4.01 -1.25
C GLU A 52 -20.99 -5.29 -0.87
N GLN A 53 -21.95 -5.13 0.06
CA GLN A 53 -23.17 -5.91 0.36
C GLN A 53 -23.10 -7.44 0.56
N ASP A 54 -22.19 -8.17 -0.08
CA ASP A 54 -21.90 -9.60 0.11
C ASP A 54 -20.36 -9.89 0.11
N GLY A 55 -19.54 -8.81 0.11
CA GLY A 55 -18.14 -8.73 -0.33
C GLY A 55 -17.14 -9.79 0.16
N LEU A 56 -16.80 -10.71 -0.75
CA LEU A 56 -15.62 -11.56 -0.60
C LEU A 56 -14.34 -10.72 -0.75
N PRO A 57 -13.25 -11.09 -0.05
CA PRO A 57 -11.96 -10.45 -0.26
C PRO A 57 -11.50 -10.63 -1.71
N ALA A 58 -10.83 -9.62 -2.24
CA ALA A 58 -10.27 -9.63 -3.58
C ALA A 58 -8.83 -9.13 -3.57
N LEU A 59 -8.02 -9.65 -4.50
CA LEU A 59 -6.73 -9.09 -4.85
C LEU A 59 -6.92 -8.11 -6.01
N ALA A 60 -6.58 -6.85 -5.80
CA ALA A 60 -6.42 -5.87 -6.85
C ALA A 60 -4.97 -5.92 -7.35
N SER A 61 -4.73 -6.03 -8.65
CA SER A 61 -3.38 -6.01 -9.22
C SER A 61 -3.28 -5.11 -10.44
N GLY A 62 -2.14 -4.47 -10.64
CA GLY A 62 -1.94 -3.60 -11.78
C GLY A 62 -0.56 -2.94 -11.82
N VAL A 63 -0.35 -2.08 -12.80
CA VAL A 63 0.90 -1.32 -12.94
C VAL A 63 0.59 0.15 -12.74
N LEU A 64 1.19 0.74 -11.71
CA LEU A 64 1.00 2.14 -11.34
C LEU A 64 2.28 2.94 -11.62
N SER A 65 2.12 4.23 -11.90
CA SER A 65 3.25 5.15 -11.95
C SER A 65 3.82 5.37 -10.54
N GLU A 66 5.07 5.83 -10.48
CA GLU A 66 5.70 6.27 -9.23
C GLU A 66 4.81 7.24 -8.43
N THR A 67 4.23 8.25 -9.09
CA THR A 67 3.35 9.23 -8.41
C THR A 67 2.16 8.56 -7.74
N LEU A 68 1.51 7.60 -8.41
CA LEU A 68 0.39 6.88 -7.83
C LEU A 68 0.84 5.96 -6.69
N LEU A 69 2.03 5.36 -6.80
CA LEU A 69 2.60 4.57 -5.72
C LEU A 69 2.94 5.42 -4.49
N LEU A 70 3.47 6.64 -4.67
CA LEU A 70 3.74 7.57 -3.56
C LEU A 70 2.46 8.00 -2.84
N LEU A 71 1.33 8.02 -3.54
CA LEU A 71 0.00 8.27 -2.97
C LEU A 71 -0.65 7.01 -2.38
N ALA A 72 0.09 5.91 -2.19
CA ALA A 72 -0.47 4.64 -1.71
C ALA A 72 -1.14 4.73 -0.35
N ASP A 73 -0.61 5.55 0.56
CA ASP A 73 -1.28 5.79 1.84
C ASP A 73 -2.69 6.38 1.65
N TYR A 74 -2.85 7.31 0.71
CA TYR A 74 -4.13 7.96 0.44
C TYR A 74 -5.17 7.00 -0.14
N TRP A 75 -4.84 6.29 -1.22
CA TRP A 75 -5.83 5.44 -1.88
C TRP A 75 -6.08 4.12 -1.14
N MET A 76 -5.10 3.57 -0.40
CA MET A 76 -5.31 2.37 0.43
C MET A 76 -6.30 2.58 1.56
N HIS A 77 -6.31 3.78 2.15
CA HIS A 77 -7.21 4.12 3.25
C HIS A 77 -8.58 4.63 2.76
N ASN A 78 -8.78 4.77 1.45
CA ASN A 78 -10.01 5.28 0.86
C ASN A 78 -10.60 4.29 -0.16
N PRO A 79 -11.60 3.47 0.23
CA PRO A 79 -12.24 2.50 -0.66
C PRO A 79 -12.78 3.11 -1.96
N ALA A 80 -13.18 4.39 -1.95
CA ALA A 80 -13.63 5.08 -3.16
C ALA A 80 -12.50 5.27 -4.18
N GLU A 81 -11.29 5.56 -3.72
CA GLU A 81 -10.12 5.74 -4.59
C GLU A 81 -9.65 4.42 -5.19
N LEU A 82 -9.65 3.33 -4.40
CA LEU A 82 -9.40 1.99 -4.93
C LEU A 82 -10.40 1.61 -6.04
N ARG A 83 -11.69 1.95 -5.86
CA ARG A 83 -12.70 1.76 -6.91
C ARG A 83 -12.42 2.63 -8.14
N LEU A 84 -11.99 3.88 -7.96
CA LEU A 84 -11.63 4.75 -9.09
C LEU A 84 -10.44 4.19 -9.88
N LEU A 85 -9.42 3.65 -9.20
CA LEU A 85 -8.29 2.98 -9.85
C LEU A 85 -8.74 1.75 -10.64
N ALA A 86 -9.71 0.98 -10.12
CA ALA A 86 -10.29 -0.16 -10.83
C ALA A 86 -11.13 0.28 -12.05
N ILE A 87 -11.97 1.30 -11.91
CA ILE A 87 -12.79 1.86 -12.99
C ILE A 87 -11.91 2.46 -14.11
N ALA A 88 -10.75 3.00 -13.74
CA ALA A 88 -9.77 3.53 -14.68
C ALA A 88 -8.90 2.45 -15.35
N ASP A 89 -9.21 1.16 -15.16
CA ASP A 89 -8.43 0.00 -15.63
C ASP A 89 -6.96 -0.01 -15.16
N LEU A 90 -6.65 0.72 -14.08
CA LEU A 90 -5.31 0.73 -13.48
C LEU A 90 -5.10 -0.44 -12.53
N LEU A 91 -6.18 -0.96 -11.94
CA LEU A 91 -6.18 -2.15 -11.10
C LEU A 91 -7.25 -3.14 -11.58
N GLN A 92 -6.88 -4.40 -11.70
CA GLN A 92 -7.77 -5.53 -11.99
C GLN A 92 -8.11 -6.24 -10.68
N LEU A 93 -9.40 -6.43 -10.43
CA LEU A 93 -9.90 -7.10 -9.23
C LEU A 93 -10.07 -8.61 -9.49
N HIS A 94 -9.53 -9.41 -8.59
CA HIS A 94 -9.62 -10.87 -8.59
C HIS A 94 -10.17 -11.34 -7.25
N GLU A 95 -11.40 -11.85 -7.23
CA GLU A 95 -11.97 -12.48 -6.03
C GLU A 95 -11.11 -13.67 -5.58
N ILE A 96 -10.93 -13.79 -4.26
CA ILE A 96 -10.17 -14.90 -3.66
C ILE A 96 -11.02 -15.65 -2.65
N GLY A 97 -10.84 -16.97 -2.60
CA GLY A 97 -11.51 -17.84 -1.65
C GLY A 97 -10.93 -17.75 -0.23
N PRO A 98 -11.67 -18.24 0.79
CA PRO A 98 -11.24 -18.24 2.18
C PRO A 98 -9.96 -19.05 2.45
N GLU A 99 -9.62 -20.00 1.58
CA GLU A 99 -8.39 -20.79 1.63
C GLU A 99 -7.14 -20.04 1.14
N HIS A 100 -7.30 -18.83 0.58
CA HIS A 100 -6.18 -18.11 0.00
C HIS A 100 -5.21 -17.65 1.11
N PRO A 101 -3.91 -17.99 1.03
CA PRO A 101 -2.94 -17.77 2.11
C PRO A 101 -2.72 -16.30 2.49
N VAL A 102 -3.01 -15.37 1.57
CA VAL A 102 -2.97 -13.92 1.86
C VAL A 102 -3.90 -13.52 3.00
N LEU A 103 -5.03 -14.22 3.17
CA LEU A 103 -6.02 -13.87 4.19
C LEU A 103 -5.46 -14.11 5.59
N GLY A 104 -4.82 -15.27 5.80
CA GLY A 104 -4.13 -15.55 7.06
C GLY A 104 -2.96 -14.60 7.34
N HIS A 105 -2.29 -14.11 6.29
CA HIS A 105 -1.25 -13.09 6.42
C HIS A 105 -1.81 -11.73 6.83
N ALA A 106 -2.91 -11.30 6.20
CA ALA A 106 -3.55 -10.01 6.50
C ALA A 106 -4.22 -9.99 7.88
N GLU A 107 -4.89 -11.06 8.30
CA GLU A 107 -5.48 -11.19 9.65
C GLU A 107 -4.44 -10.98 10.76
N ALA A 108 -3.22 -11.49 10.57
CA ALA A 108 -2.12 -11.32 11.52
C ALA A 108 -1.61 -9.88 11.63
N ARG A 109 -1.92 -9.00 10.66
CA ARG A 109 -1.36 -7.65 10.55
C ARG A 109 -2.37 -6.51 10.60
N LEU A 110 -3.60 -6.70 10.13
CA LEU A 110 -4.65 -5.66 10.16
C LEU A 110 -5.13 -5.31 11.58
N GLY A 111 -4.67 -6.04 12.61
CA GLY A 111 -4.95 -5.75 14.02
C GLY A 111 -4.15 -4.60 14.65
N HIS A 112 -3.22 -3.96 13.94
CA HIS A 112 -2.46 -2.82 14.47
C HIS A 112 -2.73 -1.50 13.71
N ARG A 113 -2.47 -0.38 14.39
CA ARG A 113 -2.86 1.00 14.05
C ARG A 113 -2.42 1.45 12.64
N ARG A 114 -3.00 2.59 12.19
CA ARG A 114 -2.62 3.37 10.98
C ARG A 114 -1.16 3.14 10.58
N TYR A 115 -0.99 2.57 9.41
CA TYR A 115 0.30 2.20 8.87
C TYR A 115 0.70 3.24 7.83
N GLU A 116 1.87 3.83 8.02
CA GLU A 116 2.54 4.64 7.02
C GLU A 116 3.61 3.79 6.33
N ILE A 117 3.89 4.08 5.06
CA ILE A 117 4.90 3.37 4.29
C ILE A 117 6.27 3.66 4.89
N GLN A 118 6.98 2.60 5.27
CA GLN A 118 8.28 2.73 5.91
C GLN A 118 9.35 3.15 4.88
N PRO A 119 10.29 4.06 5.22
CA PRO A 119 11.34 4.52 4.31
C PRO A 119 12.21 3.39 3.70
N GLU A 120 12.33 2.27 4.41
CA GLU A 120 13.05 1.08 3.94
C GLU A 120 12.36 0.42 2.75
N ALA A 121 11.02 0.46 2.69
CA ALA A 121 10.26 -0.04 1.56
C ALA A 121 10.52 0.81 0.30
N TRP A 122 10.63 2.13 0.45
CA TRP A 122 11.02 3.04 -0.63
C TRP A 122 12.41 2.76 -1.15
N THR A 123 13.38 2.60 -0.25
CA THR A 123 14.76 2.27 -0.62
C THR A 123 14.83 0.94 -1.37
N ALA A 124 14.07 -0.07 -0.93
CA ALA A 124 14.01 -1.38 -1.58
C ALA A 124 13.38 -1.32 -3.00
N LEU A 125 12.52 -0.34 -3.25
CA LEU A 125 11.93 -0.06 -4.56
C LEU A 125 12.78 0.85 -5.44
N GLY A 126 13.93 1.33 -4.93
CA GLY A 126 14.80 2.26 -5.65
C GLY A 126 14.33 3.71 -5.62
N LEU A 127 13.39 4.04 -4.72
CA LEU A 127 12.86 5.38 -4.51
C LEU A 127 13.66 6.08 -3.39
N THR A 128 13.95 7.37 -3.55
CA THR A 128 14.63 8.13 -2.48
C THR A 128 13.60 8.75 -1.54
N ALA A 129 13.95 8.89 -0.26
CA ALA A 129 13.05 9.49 0.74
C ALA A 129 12.67 10.94 0.39
N ASP A 130 13.52 11.67 -0.34
CA ASP A 130 13.22 13.01 -0.83
C ASP A 130 12.06 13.02 -1.84
N ASP A 131 11.96 11.98 -2.69
CA ASP A 131 10.87 11.84 -3.66
C ASP A 131 9.53 11.54 -2.96
N ALA A 132 9.56 10.75 -1.88
CA ALA A 132 8.38 10.43 -1.08
C ALA A 132 7.88 11.63 -0.23
N VAL A 133 8.80 12.41 0.35
CA VAL A 133 8.45 13.61 1.15
C VAL A 133 8.02 14.78 0.26
N ALA A 134 8.56 14.89 -0.97
CA ALA A 134 8.14 15.91 -1.92
C ALA A 134 6.66 15.79 -2.32
N ALA A 135 6.12 14.56 -2.37
CA ALA A 135 4.70 14.32 -2.64
C ALA A 135 3.79 14.75 -1.46
N ASP A 136 4.25 14.61 -0.21
CA ASP A 136 3.52 15.03 0.98
C ASP A 136 3.49 16.57 1.15
N LEU A 137 4.60 17.25 0.82
CA LEU A 137 4.68 18.72 0.87
C LEU A 137 3.87 19.43 -0.24
N ALA A 138 3.62 18.76 -1.37
CA ALA A 138 2.78 19.28 -2.44
C ALA A 138 1.27 19.30 -2.08
N THR A 139 0.86 18.56 -1.06
CA THR A 139 -0.56 18.44 -0.66
C THR A 139 -0.90 19.20 0.64
N HIS A 140 0.11 19.68 1.39
CA HIS A 140 -0.09 20.45 2.62
C HIS A 140 0.29 21.94 2.52
N THR A 141 0.56 22.46 1.32
CA THR A 141 0.77 23.90 1.11
C THR A 141 -0.57 24.60 0.76
N VAL A 142 -1.29 25.02 1.80
CA VAL A 142 -2.17 26.21 1.82
C VAL A 142 -3.46 26.14 0.95
N ILE A 143 -4.53 25.56 1.49
CA ILE A 143 -5.85 26.22 1.43
C ILE A 143 -5.94 27.10 2.68
N GLY A 144 -5.15 28.17 2.68
CA GLY A 144 -5.43 29.34 3.48
C GLY A 144 -6.51 30.12 2.75
N ASP A 145 -7.55 30.49 3.48
CA ASP A 145 -8.60 31.42 3.08
C ASP A 145 -8.13 32.50 2.09
N PRO A 146 -8.82 32.73 0.96
CA PRO A 146 -8.79 34.05 0.35
C PRO A 146 -9.50 35.04 1.31
N PRO A 147 -9.01 36.29 1.46
CA PRO A 147 -9.51 37.20 2.47
C PRO A 147 -10.92 37.66 2.10
N VAL A 148 -11.94 37.18 2.81
CA VAL A 148 -13.26 37.82 2.81
C VAL A 148 -13.27 38.78 3.99
N ALA A 149 -13.02 40.06 3.71
CA ALA A 149 -13.41 41.14 4.59
C ALA A 149 -14.96 41.19 4.62
N ILE A 150 -15.55 40.50 5.58
CA ILE A 150 -16.97 40.64 5.92
C ILE A 150 -17.08 41.86 6.83
N ASP A 151 -17.30 43.03 6.24
CA ASP A 151 -17.93 44.13 6.97
C ASP A 151 -19.45 43.92 6.91
N THR A 152 -19.98 43.31 7.96
CA THR A 152 -21.43 43.27 8.21
C THR A 152 -21.69 43.60 9.68
N ALA A 153 -21.36 44.82 10.10
CA ALA A 153 -22.04 45.43 11.24
C ALA A 153 -23.43 45.91 10.79
N GLY A 154 -24.35 44.97 10.61
CA GLY A 154 -25.78 45.27 10.61
C GLY A 154 -26.24 45.48 12.06
N LEU A 155 -26.52 46.72 12.44
CA LEU A 155 -27.36 47.03 13.59
C LEU A 155 -28.58 47.83 13.14
N PRO A 156 -29.79 47.51 13.64
CA PRO A 156 -30.99 48.23 13.27
C PRO A 156 -31.13 49.52 14.09
N PHE A 157 -31.26 50.65 13.37
CA PHE A 157 -32.14 51.82 13.54
C PHE A 157 -31.47 53.06 12.93
#